data_AF-A0A7S2TT58-F1
#
_entry.id   AF-A0A7S2TT58-F1
#
_cell.length_a   1.000
_cell.length_b   1.000
_cell.length_c   1.000
_cell.angle_alpha   90.00
_cell.angle_beta   90.00
_cell.angle_gamma   90.00
#
_symmetry.space_group_name_H-M   'P 1'
#
loop_
_entity.id
_entity.type
_entity.pdbx_description
1 polymer ?
#
loop_
_entity_poly.entity_id
_entity_poly.type
_entity_poly.pdbx_seq_one_letter_code
_entity_poly.pdbx_strand_id
1 'polypeptide(L)'
;NFIVANYKADGGCFDNDDGSSYYSMHHNFCVYGGHKVDFDGHSKISFASIHLYPMAFFPGCMVVSVQPLPPKGYGETYEGNVCILSEQGATYMRVDETDLNDPSQIDGRLMMSNNTVYVPGGANGAAVLGQGGSNVTLAAWLAMGYETGTKVIDGKPSASTVIGWAEAMLQ
;
A
#
# COMPACT_ATOMS: atom_id res chain seq x y z
N ASN A 1 0.55 -6.95 -15.85
CA ASN A 1 2.04 -6.99 -16.00
C ASN A 1 2.68 -7.84 -14.90
N PHE A 2 3.86 -8.42 -15.13
CA PHE A 2 4.67 -9.07 -14.08
C PHE A 2 5.96 -8.29 -13.86
N ILE A 3 6.18 -7.80 -12.63
CA ILE A 3 7.25 -6.86 -12.30
C ILE A 3 8.02 -7.39 -11.09
N VAL A 4 9.35 -7.36 -11.15
CA VAL A 4 10.23 -7.67 -10.02
C VAL A 4 11.05 -6.44 -9.70
N ALA A 5 10.74 -5.79 -8.58
CA ALA A 5 11.37 -4.56 -8.13
C ALA A 5 12.50 -4.88 -7.13
N ASN A 6 13.54 -5.56 -7.60
CA ASN A 6 14.70 -5.90 -6.78
C ASN A 6 15.73 -4.75 -6.71
N TYR A 7 16.73 -4.87 -5.83
CA TYR A 7 17.84 -3.92 -5.67
C TYR A 7 17.46 -2.49 -5.27
N LYS A 8 16.49 -2.33 -4.36
CA LYS A 8 16.01 -0.99 -3.94
C LYS A 8 15.47 -0.17 -5.12
N ALA A 9 14.74 -0.82 -6.03
CA ALA A 9 13.84 -0.10 -6.93
C ALA A 9 13.12 0.97 -6.11
N ASP A 10 13.16 2.21 -6.59
CA ASP A 10 12.97 3.44 -5.83
C ASP A 10 11.55 3.59 -5.26
N GLY A 11 11.18 2.71 -4.33
CA GLY A 11 9.91 2.73 -3.63
C GLY A 11 8.74 2.02 -4.29
N GLY A 12 8.82 1.57 -5.55
CA GLY A 12 7.59 1.18 -6.25
C GLY A 12 7.69 0.02 -7.24
N CYS A 13 6.52 -0.55 -7.57
CA CYS A 13 6.35 -1.28 -8.83
C CYS A 13 6.62 -0.39 -10.05
N PHE A 14 6.27 0.88 -9.91
CA PHE A 14 6.41 1.93 -10.90
C PHE A 14 7.02 3.12 -10.19
N ASP A 15 8.00 3.71 -10.84
CA ASP A 15 8.52 5.02 -10.48
C ASP A 15 7.67 6.08 -11.20
N ASN A 16 7.01 6.92 -10.43
CA ASN A 16 6.11 7.97 -10.92
C ASN A 16 6.41 9.35 -10.29
N ASP A 17 7.62 9.52 -9.77
CA ASP A 17 8.05 10.67 -8.97
C ASP A 17 8.12 11.98 -9.74
N ASP A 18 8.53 11.91 -11.00
CA ASP A 18 8.83 13.10 -11.81
C ASP A 18 7.64 13.58 -12.66
N GLY A 19 6.46 13.00 -12.40
CA GLY A 19 5.24 13.32 -13.14
C GLY A 19 4.40 14.38 -12.45
N SER A 20 4.14 15.51 -13.11
CA SER A 20 3.11 16.47 -12.69
C SER A 20 1.66 15.98 -12.90
N SER A 21 1.47 14.66 -13.06
CA SER A 21 0.27 14.03 -13.61
C SER A 21 -0.37 13.01 -12.67
N TYR A 22 -1.55 12.56 -13.06
CA TYR A 22 -2.31 11.48 -12.44
C TYR A 22 -1.89 10.15 -13.05
N TYR A 23 -1.78 9.11 -12.23
CA TYR A 23 -1.41 7.77 -12.68
C TYR A 23 -2.51 6.77 -12.35
N SER A 24 -2.81 5.90 -13.30
CA SER A 24 -3.70 4.76 -13.10
C SER A 24 -2.89 3.47 -13.30
N MET A 25 -2.60 2.79 -12.20
CA MET A 25 -1.77 1.60 -12.13
C MET A 25 -2.64 0.42 -11.74
N HIS A 26 -2.83 -0.53 -12.64
CA HIS A 26 -3.73 -1.64 -12.34
C HIS A 26 -3.35 -2.95 -12.99
N HIS A 27 -3.88 -4.06 -12.43
CA HIS A 27 -3.69 -5.40 -12.96
C HIS A 27 -2.19 -5.77 -13.09
N ASN A 28 -1.45 -5.46 -12.03
CA ASN A 28 -0.02 -5.75 -11.93
C ASN A 28 0.24 -6.81 -10.86
N PHE A 29 1.11 -7.76 -11.19
CA PHE A 29 1.73 -8.63 -10.21
C PHE A 29 3.14 -8.12 -9.92
N CYS A 30 3.35 -7.56 -8.74
CA CYS A 30 4.61 -6.97 -8.31
C CYS A 30 5.26 -7.81 -7.22
N VAL A 31 6.52 -8.18 -7.43
CA VAL A 31 7.38 -8.76 -6.41
C VAL A 31 8.29 -7.68 -5.88
N TYR A 32 8.34 -7.49 -4.57
CA TYR A 32 9.16 -6.49 -3.87
C TYR A 32 8.81 -5.02 -4.14
N GLY A 33 7.86 -4.73 -5.03
CA GLY A 33 7.38 -3.37 -5.30
C GLY A 33 6.08 -3.05 -4.58
N GLY A 34 6.05 -1.94 -3.84
CA GLY A 34 4.81 -1.38 -3.27
C GLY A 34 4.18 -0.32 -4.17
N HIS A 35 3.14 0.33 -3.65
CA HIS A 35 2.55 1.53 -4.22
C HIS A 35 3.24 2.76 -3.63
N LYS A 36 4.06 3.38 -4.47
CA LYS A 36 4.65 4.68 -4.17
C LYS A 36 3.65 5.78 -4.46
N VAL A 37 3.51 6.71 -3.53
CA VAL A 37 2.59 7.85 -3.62
C VAL A 37 3.24 9.18 -3.26
N ASP A 38 4.49 9.17 -2.78
CA ASP A 38 5.28 10.37 -2.61
C ASP A 38 5.81 10.93 -3.94
N PHE A 39 6.32 12.17 -3.89
CA PHE A 39 6.95 12.95 -4.96
C PHE A 39 6.03 13.36 -6.11
N ASP A 40 5.72 14.68 -6.16
CA ASP A 40 5.03 15.42 -7.21
C ASP A 40 3.77 14.75 -7.83
N GLY A 41 3.00 15.52 -8.58
CA GLY A 41 1.70 15.07 -9.07
C GLY A 41 0.73 14.76 -7.93
N HIS A 42 -0.32 14.00 -8.23
CA HIS A 42 -1.34 13.59 -7.27
C HIS A 42 -2.32 12.59 -7.89
N SER A 43 -3.17 11.99 -7.06
CA SER A 43 -4.21 11.03 -7.46
C SER A 43 -3.62 9.92 -8.32
N LYS A 44 -2.52 9.35 -7.83
CA LYS A 44 -2.00 8.06 -8.24
C LYS A 44 -2.97 7.02 -7.68
N ILE A 45 -3.50 6.20 -8.57
CA ILE A 45 -4.52 5.20 -8.28
C ILE A 45 -3.89 3.85 -8.56
N SER A 46 -3.72 3.04 -7.52
CA SER A 46 -3.37 1.63 -7.63
C SER A 46 -4.61 0.78 -7.38
N PHE A 47 -4.99 -0.08 -8.33
CA PHE A 47 -6.09 -1.01 -8.12
C PHE A 47 -5.93 -2.36 -8.80
N ALA A 48 -6.65 -3.36 -8.27
CA ALA A 48 -6.64 -4.73 -8.79
C ALA A 48 -5.23 -5.28 -9.05
N SER A 49 -4.25 -4.91 -8.21
CA SER A 49 -2.86 -5.35 -8.30
C SER A 49 -2.49 -6.24 -7.13
N ILE A 50 -1.48 -7.09 -7.30
CA ILE A 50 -0.93 -7.98 -6.28
C ILE A 50 0.47 -7.52 -5.94
N HIS A 51 0.70 -7.17 -4.68
CA HIS A 51 1.99 -6.78 -4.12
C HIS A 51 2.50 -7.89 -3.21
N LEU A 52 3.45 -8.66 -3.74
CA LEU A 52 4.10 -9.76 -3.03
C LEU A 52 5.38 -9.25 -2.35
N TYR A 53 5.39 -9.29 -1.03
CA TYR A 53 6.52 -8.91 -0.17
C TYR A 53 7.09 -7.53 -0.49
N PRO A 54 6.25 -6.48 -0.56
CA PRO A 54 6.69 -5.18 -1.04
C PRO A 54 7.73 -4.53 -0.11
N MET A 55 8.74 -3.92 -0.73
CA MET A 55 9.86 -3.22 -0.09
C MET A 55 10.04 -1.83 -0.72
N ALA A 56 9.01 -1.02 -0.59
CA ALA A 56 8.90 0.35 -1.08
C ALA A 56 9.69 1.33 -0.21
N PHE A 57 11.03 1.37 -0.34
CA PHE A 57 11.99 2.03 0.59
C PHE A 57 12.05 1.44 2.01
N PHE A 58 10.94 0.90 2.48
CA PHE A 58 10.79 0.10 3.69
C PHE A 58 9.84 -1.07 3.39
N PRO A 59 9.77 -2.09 4.27
CA PRO A 59 8.81 -3.18 4.11
C PRO A 59 7.37 -2.66 4.22
N GLY A 60 6.60 -2.68 3.14
CA GLY A 60 5.19 -2.26 3.18
C GLY A 60 4.55 -2.02 1.82
N CYS A 61 3.22 -2.02 1.81
CA CYS A 61 2.39 -2.01 0.61
C CYS A 61 2.27 -0.63 -0.01
N MET A 62 2.35 0.43 0.81
CA MET A 62 2.20 1.81 0.37
C MET A 62 3.09 2.76 1.18
N VAL A 63 3.70 3.74 0.51
CA VAL A 63 4.58 4.75 1.11
C VAL A 63 4.24 6.16 0.66
N VAL A 64 3.98 7.04 1.64
CA VAL A 64 4.10 8.50 1.52
C VAL A 64 5.22 8.95 2.49
N SER A 65 6.44 9.22 2.02
CA SER A 65 7.58 9.41 2.94
C SER A 65 8.14 10.84 3.06
N VAL A 66 8.03 11.66 2.02
CA VAL A 66 8.73 12.97 1.97
C VAL A 66 7.81 14.19 1.89
N GLN A 67 6.52 13.98 1.69
CA GLN A 67 5.53 15.04 1.49
C GLN A 67 4.23 14.71 2.24
N PRO A 68 3.45 15.72 2.67
CA PRO A 68 2.11 15.47 3.16
C PRO A 68 1.23 14.88 2.06
N LEU A 69 0.17 14.17 2.46
CA LEU A 69 -0.86 13.75 1.52
C LEU A 69 -1.40 14.95 0.70
N PRO A 70 -1.79 14.72 -0.57
CA PRO A 70 -2.25 15.79 -1.44
C PRO A 70 -3.50 16.50 -0.87
N PRO A 71 -3.86 17.69 -1.36
CA PRO A 71 -5.08 18.38 -0.95
C PRO A 71 -6.34 17.52 -1.18
N LYS A 72 -7.37 17.74 -0.35
CA LYS A 72 -8.66 17.04 -0.49
C LYS A 72 -9.21 17.19 -1.91
N GLY A 73 -9.67 16.08 -2.50
CA GLY A 73 -10.13 16.02 -3.89
C GLY A 73 -9.07 15.56 -4.89
N TYR A 74 -7.81 15.47 -4.44
CA TYR A 74 -6.68 14.93 -5.22
C TYR A 74 -6.09 13.68 -4.59
N GLY A 75 -6.86 13.01 -3.73
CA GLY A 75 -6.36 11.93 -2.89
C GLY A 75 -5.75 10.78 -3.66
N GLU A 76 -4.71 10.21 -3.06
CA GLU A 76 -4.08 8.98 -3.53
C GLU A 76 -5.03 7.80 -3.29
N THR A 77 -5.04 6.82 -4.20
CA THR A 77 -5.99 5.70 -4.11
C THR A 77 -5.28 4.35 -4.11
N TYR A 78 -5.60 3.52 -3.13
CA TYR A 78 -5.16 2.12 -3.06
C TYR A 78 -6.36 1.22 -2.80
N GLU A 79 -6.96 0.70 -3.88
CA GLU A 79 -8.25 0.00 -3.82
C GLU A 79 -8.21 -1.40 -4.46
N GLY A 80 -8.84 -2.38 -3.83
CA GLY A 80 -9.04 -3.70 -4.44
C GLY A 80 -7.74 -4.46 -4.70
N ASN A 81 -6.65 -4.07 -4.04
CA ASN A 81 -5.34 -4.71 -4.20
C ASN A 81 -5.20 -5.89 -3.24
N VAL A 82 -4.35 -6.84 -3.60
CA VAL A 82 -3.83 -7.86 -2.68
C VAL A 82 -2.45 -7.43 -2.22
N CYS A 83 -2.23 -7.34 -0.92
CA CYS A 83 -0.89 -7.16 -0.37
C CYS A 83 -0.51 -8.33 0.53
N ILE A 84 0.70 -8.86 0.35
CA ILE A 84 1.21 -10.00 1.10
C ILE A 84 2.49 -9.57 1.81
N LEU A 85 2.42 -9.41 3.14
CA LEU A 85 3.57 -9.03 3.95
C LEU A 85 4.51 -10.23 4.18
N SER A 86 5.81 -9.95 4.25
CA SER A 86 6.86 -10.97 4.35
C SER A 86 6.99 -11.57 5.75
N GLU A 87 6.61 -10.85 6.80
CA GLU A 87 6.83 -11.28 8.18
C GLU A 87 5.88 -10.59 9.14
N GLN A 88 5.82 -11.10 10.37
CA GLN A 88 5.09 -10.47 11.46
C GLN A 88 5.83 -9.21 11.91
N GLY A 89 5.08 -8.16 12.21
CA GLY A 89 5.61 -6.85 12.58
C GLY A 89 5.99 -5.98 11.39
N ALA A 90 5.80 -6.46 10.16
CA ALA A 90 6.03 -5.64 8.96
C ALA A 90 5.08 -4.43 8.93
N THR A 91 5.54 -3.33 8.37
CA THR A 91 4.70 -2.16 8.14
C THR A 91 3.76 -2.44 6.97
N TYR A 92 2.47 -2.15 7.13
CA TYR A 92 1.51 -2.18 6.03
C TYR A 92 1.63 -0.92 5.18
N MET A 93 1.69 0.23 5.84
CA MET A 93 1.69 1.54 5.22
C MET A 93 2.46 2.56 6.06
N ARG A 94 3.08 3.54 5.40
CA ARG A 94 3.73 4.69 6.04
C ARG A 94 3.24 5.99 5.41
N VAL A 95 2.87 6.95 6.24
CA VAL A 95 2.44 8.31 5.86
C VAL A 95 3.12 9.35 6.75
N ASP A 96 4.40 9.63 6.49
CA ASP A 96 5.33 10.30 7.42
C ASP A 96 4.96 11.73 7.82
N GLU A 97 4.16 12.43 7.02
CA GLU A 97 3.73 13.81 7.29
C GLU A 97 2.22 13.89 7.58
N THR A 98 1.65 12.83 8.14
CA THR A 98 0.23 12.74 8.50
C THR A 98 0.03 12.25 9.92
N ASP A 99 -0.67 13.04 10.75
CA ASP A 99 -1.15 12.56 12.06
C ASP A 99 -2.32 11.60 11.84
N LEU A 100 -2.10 10.32 12.18
CA LEU A 100 -3.10 9.27 12.01
C LEU A 100 -4.38 9.50 12.82
N ASN A 101 -4.32 10.33 13.87
CA ASN A 101 -5.45 10.64 14.74
C ASN A 101 -6.19 11.92 14.34
N ASP A 102 -5.74 12.62 13.29
CA ASP A 102 -6.41 13.80 12.74
C ASP A 102 -7.10 13.46 11.41
N PRO A 103 -8.42 13.18 11.42
CA PRO A 103 -9.17 12.86 10.21
C PRO A 103 -9.05 13.92 9.11
N SER A 104 -8.79 15.20 9.45
CA SER A 104 -8.70 16.28 8.46
C SER A 104 -7.45 16.17 7.55
N GLN A 105 -6.45 15.40 8.00
CA GLN A 105 -5.23 15.11 7.24
C GLN A 105 -5.36 13.85 6.37
N ILE A 106 -6.44 13.07 6.52
CA ILE A 106 -6.65 11.80 5.80
C ILE A 106 -7.88 11.89 4.88
N ASP A 107 -9.00 12.42 5.36
CA ASP A 107 -10.29 12.42 4.66
C ASP A 107 -10.22 13.08 3.28
N GLY A 108 -10.44 12.28 2.24
CA GLY A 108 -10.40 12.70 0.84
C GLY A 108 -9.01 13.05 0.30
N ARG A 109 -7.96 12.75 1.07
CA ARG A 109 -6.54 12.89 0.70
C ARG A 109 -5.84 11.54 0.51
N LEU A 110 -6.38 10.51 1.17
CA LEU A 110 -6.03 9.12 0.96
C LEU A 110 -7.33 8.30 0.92
N MET A 111 -7.47 7.48 -0.12
CA MET A 111 -8.66 6.66 -0.35
C MET A 111 -8.24 5.20 -0.43
N MET A 112 -8.61 4.43 0.57
CA MET A 112 -8.30 3.01 0.63
C MET A 112 -9.58 2.22 0.81
N SER A 113 -9.75 1.16 0.03
CA SER A 113 -10.90 0.29 0.22
C SER A 113 -10.69 -1.08 -0.41
N ASN A 114 -11.47 -2.05 0.06
CA ASN A 114 -11.63 -3.37 -0.55
C ASN A 114 -10.32 -4.14 -0.79
N ASN A 115 -9.25 -3.83 -0.05
CA ASN A 115 -7.98 -4.53 -0.18
C ASN A 115 -8.04 -5.89 0.52
N THR A 116 -7.19 -6.83 0.11
CA THR A 116 -6.95 -8.07 0.84
C THR A 116 -5.51 -8.09 1.31
N VAL A 117 -5.30 -8.08 2.62
CA VAL A 117 -3.98 -8.02 3.23
C VAL A 117 -3.66 -9.33 3.94
N TYR A 118 -2.63 -10.03 3.48
CA TYR A 118 -2.10 -11.22 4.15
C TYR A 118 -0.98 -10.78 5.10
N VAL A 119 -1.19 -11.02 6.39
CA VAL A 119 -0.29 -10.58 7.47
C VAL A 119 0.04 -11.78 8.35
N PRO A 120 1.31 -12.22 8.43
CA PRO A 120 1.72 -13.18 9.46
C PRO A 120 1.46 -12.61 10.86
N GLY A 121 0.63 -13.28 11.67
CA GLY A 121 0.17 -12.80 12.97
C GLY A 121 -1.13 -11.97 12.92
N GLY A 122 -1.85 -11.98 11.79
CA GLY A 122 -3.13 -11.30 11.59
C GLY A 122 -3.04 -9.78 11.65
N ALA A 123 -4.18 -9.09 11.83
CA ALA A 123 -4.27 -7.63 11.76
C ALA A 123 -3.46 -6.87 12.84
N ASN A 124 -3.11 -7.53 13.94
CA ASN A 124 -2.20 -6.95 14.95
C ASN A 124 -0.72 -7.21 14.65
N GLY A 125 -0.42 -8.04 13.63
CA GLY A 125 0.91 -8.34 13.14
C GLY A 125 1.44 -7.33 12.12
N ALA A 126 0.73 -6.24 11.85
CA ALA A 126 1.19 -5.17 10.96
C ALA A 126 0.94 -3.78 11.56
N ALA A 127 1.84 -2.85 11.26
CA ALA A 127 1.77 -1.46 11.71
C ALA A 127 1.41 -0.51 10.56
N VAL A 128 0.72 0.58 10.89
CA VAL A 128 0.60 1.78 10.07
C VAL A 128 1.38 2.88 10.77
N LEU A 129 2.30 3.50 10.04
CA LEU A 129 3.20 4.53 10.57
C LEU A 129 2.79 5.91 10.07
N GLY A 130 2.81 6.90 10.93
CA GLY A 130 2.49 8.29 10.62
C GLY A 130 3.50 9.29 11.20
N GLN A 131 3.09 10.56 11.26
CA GLN A 131 3.95 11.68 11.67
C GLN A 131 4.54 11.49 13.06
N GLY A 132 5.81 11.92 13.21
CA GLY A 132 6.52 11.93 14.50
C GLY A 132 6.79 10.53 15.07
N GLY A 133 6.69 9.48 14.26
CA GLY A 133 6.82 8.10 14.71
C GLY A 133 5.55 7.56 15.37
N SER A 134 4.41 8.26 15.22
CA SER A 134 3.11 7.70 15.59
C SER A 134 2.90 6.39 14.84
N ASN A 135 2.42 5.38 15.57
CA ASN A 135 2.08 4.10 14.99
C ASN A 135 0.77 3.59 15.56
N VAL A 136 0.00 2.94 14.69
CA VAL A 136 -1.19 2.19 15.06
C VAL A 136 -1.09 0.81 14.45
N THR A 137 -1.76 -0.19 15.03
CA THR A 137 -1.87 -1.48 14.35
C THR A 137 -2.77 -1.37 13.12
N LEU A 138 -2.63 -2.26 12.15
CA LEU A 138 -3.57 -2.32 11.02
C LEU A 138 -5.01 -2.53 11.49
N ALA A 139 -5.22 -3.30 12.57
CA ALA A 139 -6.54 -3.43 13.19
C ALA A 139 -7.11 -2.09 13.67
N ALA A 140 -6.30 -1.25 14.32
CA ALA A 140 -6.72 0.07 14.78
C ALA A 140 -6.98 1.03 13.61
N TRP A 141 -6.12 1.02 12.58
CA TRP A 141 -6.33 1.78 11.34
C TRP A 141 -7.69 1.45 10.68
N LEU A 142 -7.99 0.17 10.53
CA LEU A 142 -9.28 -0.28 9.98
C LEU A 142 -10.46 0.14 10.87
N ALA A 143 -10.30 0.08 12.20
CA ALA A 143 -11.32 0.50 13.15
C ALA A 143 -11.60 2.02 13.13
N MET A 144 -10.63 2.84 12.72
CA MET A 144 -10.82 4.29 12.52
C MET A 144 -11.69 4.61 11.30
N GLY A 145 -11.92 3.63 10.40
CA GLY A 145 -12.82 3.79 9.24
C GLY A 145 -12.20 4.46 8.02
N TYR A 146 -10.89 4.69 8.01
CA TYR A 146 -10.17 5.27 6.87
C TYR A 146 -10.02 4.31 5.69
N GLU A 147 -10.22 3.01 5.93
CA GLU A 147 -10.13 1.97 4.92
C GLU A 147 -11.29 0.98 5.06
N THR A 148 -12.26 1.08 4.14
CA THR A 148 -13.52 0.32 4.21
C THR A 148 -13.49 -0.93 3.34
N GLY A 149 -14.11 -2.02 3.80
CA GLY A 149 -14.20 -3.27 3.03
C GLY A 149 -12.92 -4.09 2.94
N THR A 150 -11.78 -3.58 3.42
CA THR A 150 -10.53 -4.30 3.47
C THR A 150 -10.60 -5.50 4.42
N LYS A 151 -10.02 -6.61 4.00
CA LYS A 151 -9.95 -7.87 4.75
C LYS A 151 -8.50 -8.17 5.11
N VAL A 152 -8.29 -8.59 6.35
CA VAL A 152 -6.99 -9.11 6.80
C VAL A 152 -7.07 -10.61 6.98
N ILE A 153 -6.12 -11.33 6.39
CA ILE A 153 -6.00 -12.79 6.48
C ILE A 153 -4.69 -13.09 7.22
N ASP A 154 -4.77 -13.89 8.28
CA ASP A 154 -3.59 -14.32 9.01
C ASP A 154 -2.75 -15.30 8.18
N GLY A 155 -1.43 -15.09 8.17
CA GLY A 155 -0.46 -15.92 7.49
C GLY A 155 -0.18 -15.48 6.06
N LYS A 156 0.19 -16.45 5.23
CA LYS A 156 0.52 -16.24 3.82
C LYS A 156 -0.19 -17.26 2.94
N PRO A 157 -0.61 -16.88 1.73
CA PRO A 157 -1.05 -17.86 0.74
C PRO A 157 0.12 -18.77 0.36
N SER A 158 -0.19 -19.98 -0.12
CA SER A 158 0.84 -20.89 -0.63
C SER A 158 1.49 -20.31 -1.89
N ALA A 159 2.71 -20.75 -2.20
CA ALA A 159 3.38 -20.37 -3.44
C ALA A 159 2.55 -20.74 -4.68
N SER A 160 1.89 -21.90 -4.69
CA SER A 160 1.04 -22.32 -5.80
C SER A 160 -0.17 -21.41 -6.00
N THR A 161 -0.79 -20.93 -4.92
CA THR A 161 -1.88 -19.96 -4.99
C THR A 161 -1.40 -18.63 -5.57
N VAL A 162 -0.25 -18.12 -5.08
CA VAL A 162 0.32 -16.86 -5.57
C VAL A 162 0.71 -16.94 -7.06
N ILE A 163 1.33 -18.05 -7.47
CA ILE A 163 1.68 -18.30 -8.88
C ILE A 163 0.42 -18.35 -9.74
N GLY A 164 -0.63 -19.07 -9.30
CA GLY A 164 -1.89 -19.12 -10.04
C GLY A 164 -2.56 -17.75 -10.20
N TRP A 165 -2.47 -16.87 -9.20
CA TRP A 165 -2.93 -15.49 -9.35
C TRP A 165 -2.09 -14.69 -10.35
N ALA A 166 -0.76 -14.85 -10.32
CA ALA A 166 0.14 -14.20 -11.28
C ALA A 166 -0.18 -14.63 -12.72
N GLU A 167 -0.38 -15.93 -12.95
CA GLU A 167 -0.75 -16.49 -14.25
C GLU A 167 -2.10 -15.95 -14.74
N ALA A 168 -3.11 -15.88 -13.86
CA ALA A 168 -4.42 -15.35 -14.20
C ALA A 168 -4.39 -13.86 -14.59
N MET A 169 -3.47 -13.07 -14.02
CA MET A 169 -3.29 -11.65 -14.37
C MET A 169 -2.58 -11.41 -15.71
N LEU A 170 -1.95 -12.43 -16.28
CA LEU A 170 -1.18 -12.33 -17.53
C LEU A 170 -1.94 -12.84 -18.76
N GLN A 171 -3.19 -13.29 -18.58
CA GLN A 171 -4.10 -13.71 -19.65
C GLN A 171 -5.02 -12.56 -20.06
#